data_AF-A0A352Z2G4-F1
#
_entry.id   AF-A0A352Z2G4-F1
#
_cell.length_a   1.000
_cell.length_b   1.000
_cell.length_c   1.000
_cell.angle_alpha   90.00
_cell.angle_beta   90.00
_cell.angle_gamma   90.00
#
_symmetry.space_group_name_H-M   'P 1'
#
loop_
_entity.id
_entity.type
_entity.pdbx_description
1 polymer ?
#
loop_
_entity_poly.entity_id
_entity_poly.type
_entity_poly.pdbx_seq_one_letter_code
_entity_poly.pdbx_strand_id
1 'polypeptide(L)'
;MSKKRSIDEINEKIRSGKAVVLTAEQVSAMGKEMTSAELFDKVDVVTTATFGPMCSSGAFINFGHTSPPMRMERITLNNVPAYGGIAAVDAYLGATETAMPHDQYGGAHVIEELIAGKDVILQATAKGTDCYTRTEVKTFINRNTINEFIMFNPRNAYQNYNVAVNSTSKIKYTYMGILLPSFGNANFSTSGELSPLLNDPELRTIGIGTRILFGGAVGYVAWHGTQFNTGKPVNEHGVPVGNSATLALIGDAKQMSNRFIKAAYFEKYGVSMFVGVGIPIPVLDDDLAKRVSVCNRQIETNIIDYGSGNFELLGRIDYESLFSGKISFNGKKIRTAPLSSVKVAREIADILKKEISEGRFYLTEPVALFPRTTGLNSLEIRI
;
A
#
# COMPACT_ATOMS: atom_id res chain seq x y z
N MET A 1 17.01 3.03 33.64
CA MET A 1 16.25 2.06 32.82
C MET A 1 15.41 2.86 31.84
N SER A 2 15.37 2.51 30.55
CA SER A 2 14.43 3.18 29.65
C SER A 2 13.00 2.83 30.08
N LYS A 3 12.12 3.83 30.09
CA LYS A 3 10.69 3.61 30.38
C LYS A 3 10.11 2.77 29.24
N LYS A 4 9.23 1.83 29.57
CA LYS A 4 8.52 0.97 28.61
C LYS A 4 7.05 0.90 28.97
N ARG A 5 6.20 0.72 27.96
CA ARG A 5 4.80 0.31 28.13
C ARG A 5 4.41 -0.76 27.11
N SER A 6 3.44 -1.58 27.47
CA SER A 6 2.88 -2.63 26.61
C SER A 6 1.72 -2.13 25.76
N ILE A 7 1.37 -2.92 24.73
CA ILE A 7 0.18 -2.66 23.91
C ILE A 7 -1.09 -2.78 24.76
N ASP A 8 -1.12 -3.70 25.72
CA ASP A 8 -2.26 -3.87 26.64
C ASP A 8 -2.48 -2.64 27.53
N GLU A 9 -1.42 -2.06 28.09
CA GLU A 9 -1.52 -0.82 28.86
C GLU A 9 -2.04 0.35 28.00
N ILE A 10 -1.63 0.43 26.73
CA ILE A 10 -2.16 1.43 25.79
C ILE A 10 -3.64 1.16 25.49
N ASN A 11 -4.03 -0.10 25.27
CA ASN A 11 -5.42 -0.48 25.05
C ASN A 11 -6.32 -0.18 26.26
N GLU A 12 -5.78 -0.25 27.49
CA GLU A 12 -6.48 0.14 28.71
C GLU A 12 -6.73 1.65 28.78
N LYS A 13 -5.75 2.45 28.32
CA LYS A 13 -5.94 3.88 28.14
C LYS A 13 -6.95 4.21 27.05
N ILE A 14 -6.95 3.47 25.93
CA ILE A 14 -7.95 3.61 24.87
C ILE A 14 -9.35 3.34 25.43
N ARG A 15 -9.53 2.21 26.15
CA ARG A 15 -10.83 1.82 26.75
C ARG A 15 -11.35 2.84 27.76
N SER A 16 -10.45 3.48 28.50
CA SER A 16 -10.80 4.51 29.49
C SER A 16 -10.88 5.93 28.93
N GLY A 17 -10.68 6.12 27.61
CA GLY A 17 -10.72 7.44 26.97
C GLY A 17 -9.56 8.37 27.36
N LYS A 18 -8.45 7.81 27.85
CA LYS A 18 -7.28 8.54 28.36
C LYS A 18 -6.08 8.50 27.41
N ALA A 19 -6.13 7.71 26.35
CA ALA A 19 -5.02 7.58 25.42
C ALA A 19 -4.80 8.88 24.62
N VAL A 20 -3.56 9.32 24.54
CA VAL A 20 -3.16 10.43 23.66
C VAL A 20 -2.78 9.87 22.29
N VAL A 21 -3.64 10.10 21.30
CA VAL A 21 -3.46 9.65 19.91
C VAL A 21 -3.17 10.85 19.01
N LEU A 22 -2.05 10.83 18.30
CA LEU A 22 -1.63 11.92 17.40
C LEU A 22 -1.26 11.37 16.02
N THR A 23 -1.33 12.20 14.98
CA THR A 23 -0.81 11.81 13.65
C THR A 23 0.71 11.93 13.62
N ALA A 24 1.37 11.23 12.69
CA ALA A 24 2.82 11.32 12.56
C ALA A 24 3.33 12.75 12.27
N GLU A 25 2.59 13.55 11.49
CA GLU A 25 2.95 14.97 11.29
C GLU A 25 2.88 15.79 12.58
N GLN A 26 1.89 15.53 13.45
CA GLN A 26 1.79 16.20 14.76
C GLN A 26 2.99 15.84 15.64
N VAL A 27 3.40 14.57 15.63
CA VAL A 27 4.55 14.09 16.43
C VAL A 27 5.88 14.56 15.87
N SER A 28 6.06 14.55 14.55
CA SER A 28 7.19 15.16 13.83
C SER A 28 7.35 16.64 14.19
N ALA A 29 6.25 17.39 14.24
CA ALA A 29 6.27 18.79 14.67
C ALA A 29 6.70 18.96 16.13
N MET A 30 6.16 18.14 17.04
CA MET A 30 6.53 18.16 18.46
C MET A 30 8.01 17.77 18.68
N GLY A 31 8.55 16.84 17.89
CA GLY A 31 9.95 16.41 17.97
C GLY A 31 10.99 17.48 17.61
N LYS A 32 10.56 18.65 17.12
CA LYS A 32 11.45 19.81 16.93
C LYS A 32 11.81 20.50 18.24
N GLU A 33 10.93 20.39 19.23
CA GLU A 33 11.03 21.10 20.51
C GLU A 33 11.15 20.14 21.71
N MET A 34 10.71 18.89 21.54
CA MET A 34 10.69 17.88 22.60
C MET A 34 11.70 16.76 22.33
N THR A 35 12.28 16.26 23.42
CA THR A 35 13.10 15.04 23.41
C THR A 35 12.23 13.80 23.23
N SER A 36 12.84 12.69 22.81
CA SER A 36 12.12 11.42 22.66
C SER A 36 11.53 10.89 23.97
N ALA A 37 12.18 11.17 25.11
CA ALA A 37 11.65 10.84 26.43
C ALA A 37 10.38 11.64 26.77
N GLU A 38 10.35 12.95 26.45
CA GLU A 38 9.17 13.78 26.65
C GLU A 38 8.02 13.40 25.71
N LEU A 39 8.32 13.02 24.47
CA LEU A 39 7.34 12.49 23.53
C LEU A 39 6.73 11.18 24.03
N PHE A 40 7.58 10.26 24.52
CA PHE A 40 7.13 8.99 25.10
C PHE A 40 6.15 9.21 26.25
N ASP A 41 6.45 10.14 27.15
CA ASP A 41 5.59 10.45 28.31
C ASP A 41 4.24 11.08 27.90
N LYS A 42 4.15 11.73 26.73
CA LYS A 42 2.95 12.46 26.27
C LYS A 42 2.08 11.70 25.28
N VAL A 43 2.65 10.89 24.41
CA VAL A 43 1.94 10.30 23.26
C VAL A 43 1.86 8.79 23.44
N ASP A 44 0.66 8.22 23.37
CA ASP A 44 0.45 6.77 23.48
C ASP A 44 0.48 6.07 22.11
N VAL A 45 -0.14 6.69 21.10
CA VAL A 45 -0.28 6.10 19.75
C VAL A 45 -0.03 7.15 18.67
N VAL A 46 0.74 6.78 17.66
CA VAL A 46 0.93 7.58 16.45
C VAL A 46 0.18 6.95 15.28
N THR A 47 -0.71 7.70 14.65
CA THR A 47 -1.39 7.25 13.43
C THR A 47 -0.60 7.66 12.20
N THR A 48 -0.33 6.68 11.36
CA THR A 48 0.39 6.83 10.09
C THR A 48 -0.53 6.43 8.95
N ALA A 49 -0.24 6.90 7.74
CA ALA A 49 -1.02 6.54 6.57
C ALA A 49 -0.27 6.71 5.25
N THR A 50 -0.74 6.00 4.24
CA THR A 50 -0.33 6.18 2.85
C THR A 50 -1.54 6.02 1.93
N PHE A 51 -1.53 6.76 0.82
CA PHE A 51 -2.45 6.58 -0.29
C PHE A 51 -1.70 6.85 -1.58
N GLY A 52 -1.40 5.78 -2.32
CA GLY A 52 -0.59 5.86 -3.54
C GLY A 52 -0.85 4.67 -4.44
N PRO A 53 -0.24 4.67 -5.64
CA PRO A 53 -0.40 3.58 -6.60
C PRO A 53 0.28 2.31 -6.07
N MET A 54 -0.50 1.25 -5.91
CA MET A 54 -0.06 -0.07 -5.45
C MET A 54 -0.59 -1.13 -6.41
N CYS A 55 0.13 -1.31 -7.52
CA CYS A 55 -0.25 -2.26 -8.58
C CYS A 55 -0.32 -3.72 -8.12
N SER A 56 0.45 -4.08 -7.09
CA SER A 56 0.46 -5.43 -6.52
C SER A 56 -0.69 -5.67 -5.55
N SER A 57 -1.89 -5.62 -6.11
CA SER A 57 -3.16 -5.70 -5.41
C SER A 57 -4.13 -6.58 -6.20
N GLY A 58 -5.16 -7.08 -5.52
CA GLY A 58 -6.16 -7.95 -6.14
C GLY A 58 -7.17 -8.47 -5.13
N ALA A 59 -8.13 -9.24 -5.61
CA ALA A 59 -9.17 -9.78 -4.76
C ALA A 59 -9.51 -11.22 -5.09
N PHE A 60 -9.73 -12.02 -4.05
CA PHE A 60 -10.45 -13.28 -4.15
C PHE A 60 -11.95 -13.02 -4.13
N ILE A 61 -12.67 -13.68 -5.04
CA ILE A 61 -14.11 -13.56 -5.19
C ILE A 61 -14.71 -14.96 -5.23
N ASN A 62 -15.71 -15.21 -4.41
CA ASN A 62 -16.57 -16.39 -4.50
C ASN A 62 -17.94 -15.98 -5.05
N PHE A 63 -18.31 -16.53 -6.21
CA PHE A 63 -19.53 -16.13 -6.92
C PHE A 63 -20.79 -16.89 -6.47
N GLY A 64 -20.62 -17.99 -5.73
CA GLY A 64 -21.69 -18.96 -5.49
C GLY A 64 -22.00 -19.84 -6.71
N HIS A 65 -22.66 -20.97 -6.46
CA HIS A 65 -23.07 -21.88 -7.52
C HIS A 65 -24.31 -21.37 -8.28
N THR A 66 -24.28 -21.59 -9.59
CA THR A 66 -25.44 -21.50 -10.47
C THR A 66 -26.37 -22.70 -10.27
N SER A 67 -27.58 -22.65 -10.84
CA SER A 67 -28.49 -23.80 -10.93
C SER A 67 -28.80 -24.10 -12.40
N PRO A 68 -28.46 -25.30 -12.93
CA PRO A 68 -27.59 -26.32 -12.34
C PRO A 68 -26.16 -25.83 -12.04
N PRO A 69 -25.41 -26.51 -11.15
CA PRO A 69 -24.11 -26.07 -10.66
C PRO A 69 -23.04 -26.06 -11.76
N MET A 70 -22.07 -25.17 -11.59
CA MET A 70 -20.95 -24.96 -12.50
C MET A 70 -19.62 -24.99 -11.74
N ARG A 71 -18.59 -25.55 -12.38
CA ARG A 71 -17.19 -25.39 -12.03
C ARG A 71 -16.57 -24.46 -13.08
N MET A 72 -16.41 -23.19 -12.76
CA MET A 72 -15.95 -22.16 -13.69
C MET A 72 -14.46 -22.36 -14.01
N GLU A 73 -14.09 -22.46 -15.30
CA GLU A 73 -12.70 -22.69 -15.73
C GLU A 73 -12.09 -21.46 -16.39
N ARG A 74 -12.84 -20.81 -17.31
CA ARG A 74 -12.45 -19.52 -17.90
C ARG A 74 -13.43 -18.47 -17.40
N ILE A 75 -12.93 -17.44 -16.73
CA ILE A 75 -13.76 -16.45 -16.05
C ILE A 75 -13.36 -15.06 -16.54
N THR A 76 -14.35 -14.22 -16.84
CA THR A 76 -14.14 -12.79 -17.05
C THR A 76 -15.16 -11.97 -16.26
N LEU A 77 -14.73 -10.77 -15.85
CA LEU A 77 -15.53 -9.76 -15.16
C LEU A 77 -15.44 -8.46 -15.96
N ASN A 78 -16.53 -8.01 -16.59
CA ASN A 78 -16.50 -6.91 -17.58
C ASN A 78 -15.37 -7.08 -18.62
N ASN A 79 -15.24 -8.30 -19.18
CA ASN A 79 -14.17 -8.71 -20.11
C ASN A 79 -12.73 -8.66 -19.55
N VAL A 80 -12.54 -8.46 -18.24
CA VAL A 80 -11.24 -8.62 -17.58
C VAL A 80 -11.09 -10.08 -17.15
N PRO A 81 -10.05 -10.80 -17.60
CA PRO A 81 -9.76 -12.14 -17.11
C PRO A 81 -9.64 -12.21 -15.58
N ALA A 82 -10.26 -13.22 -14.98
CA ALA A 82 -10.04 -13.57 -13.58
C ALA A 82 -9.48 -14.99 -13.52
N TYR A 83 -8.46 -15.19 -12.68
CA TYR A 83 -7.82 -16.48 -12.52
C TYR A 83 -8.74 -17.44 -11.78
N GLY A 84 -9.30 -18.41 -12.50
CA GLY A 84 -9.97 -19.58 -11.91
C GLY A 84 -8.95 -20.61 -11.42
N GLY A 85 -9.39 -21.85 -11.18
CA GLY A 85 -8.49 -22.92 -10.72
C GLY A 85 -8.15 -22.91 -9.22
N ILE A 86 -8.68 -21.93 -8.48
CA ILE A 86 -8.65 -21.91 -7.02
C ILE A 86 -9.66 -22.94 -6.46
N ALA A 87 -10.89 -22.93 -6.97
CA ALA A 87 -11.95 -23.90 -6.69
C ALA A 87 -13.07 -23.77 -7.75
N ALA A 88 -14.28 -24.26 -7.47
CA ALA A 88 -15.34 -24.37 -8.47
C ALA A 88 -15.99 -23.02 -8.85
N VAL A 89 -16.12 -22.10 -7.91
CA VAL A 89 -16.78 -20.79 -8.11
C VAL A 89 -15.96 -19.65 -7.52
N ASP A 90 -14.65 -19.88 -7.42
CA ASP A 90 -13.68 -18.98 -6.81
C ASP A 90 -12.71 -18.49 -7.87
N ALA A 91 -12.42 -17.19 -7.84
CA ALA A 91 -11.43 -16.58 -8.71
C ALA A 91 -10.55 -15.57 -7.97
N TYR A 92 -9.34 -15.37 -8.49
CA TYR A 92 -8.49 -14.25 -8.12
C TYR A 92 -8.43 -13.24 -9.27
N LEU A 93 -8.81 -12.00 -8.99
CA LEU A 93 -8.73 -10.88 -9.93
C LEU A 93 -7.55 -9.98 -9.57
N GLY A 94 -6.53 -9.96 -10.43
CA GLY A 94 -5.37 -9.06 -10.29
C GLY A 94 -5.73 -7.63 -10.72
N ALA A 95 -5.33 -6.63 -9.94
CA ALA A 95 -5.68 -5.23 -10.22
C ALA A 95 -5.13 -4.71 -11.57
N THR A 96 -3.99 -5.23 -12.02
CA THR A 96 -3.34 -4.81 -13.28
C THR A 96 -3.80 -5.60 -14.50
N GLU A 97 -4.62 -6.64 -14.33
CA GLU A 97 -5.15 -7.41 -15.45
C GLU A 97 -6.07 -6.50 -16.29
N THR A 98 -5.96 -6.54 -17.61
CA THR A 98 -6.69 -5.62 -18.49
C THR A 98 -7.89 -6.30 -19.15
N ALA A 99 -8.89 -5.50 -19.51
CA ALA A 99 -9.97 -5.98 -20.35
C ALA A 99 -9.48 -6.28 -21.77
N MET A 100 -10.14 -7.20 -22.44
CA MET A 100 -9.96 -7.42 -23.88
C MET A 100 -11.07 -6.72 -24.68
N PRO A 101 -10.77 -6.03 -25.79
CA PRO A 101 -9.44 -5.75 -26.36
C PRO A 101 -8.77 -4.45 -25.83
N HIS A 102 -9.34 -3.79 -24.81
CA HIS A 102 -8.92 -2.45 -24.36
C HIS A 102 -8.12 -2.48 -23.06
N ASP A 103 -6.92 -1.88 -23.07
CA ASP A 103 -5.98 -1.89 -21.95
C ASP A 103 -6.25 -0.80 -20.89
N GLN A 104 -7.15 0.14 -21.15
CA GLN A 104 -7.46 1.25 -20.23
C GLN A 104 -8.37 0.86 -19.06
N TYR A 105 -9.16 -0.20 -19.24
CA TYR A 105 -10.01 -0.78 -18.21
C TYR A 105 -9.41 -2.11 -17.74
N GLY A 106 -9.58 -2.47 -16.47
CA GLY A 106 -8.92 -3.64 -15.90
C GLY A 106 -9.41 -4.02 -14.52
N GLY A 107 -8.71 -4.93 -13.85
CA GLY A 107 -9.12 -5.52 -12.58
C GLY A 107 -9.30 -4.47 -11.48
N ALA A 108 -8.48 -3.43 -11.44
CA ALA A 108 -8.63 -2.32 -10.51
C ALA A 108 -10.00 -1.62 -10.67
N HIS A 109 -10.47 -1.46 -11.90
CA HIS A 109 -11.77 -0.85 -12.20
C HIS A 109 -12.90 -1.76 -11.73
N VAL A 110 -12.86 -3.05 -12.09
CA VAL A 110 -13.84 -4.03 -11.61
C VAL A 110 -13.91 -4.06 -10.07
N ILE A 111 -12.75 -4.05 -9.41
CA ILE A 111 -12.67 -4.04 -7.93
C ILE A 111 -13.31 -2.77 -7.38
N GLU A 112 -12.96 -1.59 -7.90
CA GLU A 112 -13.57 -0.31 -7.48
C GLU A 112 -15.09 -0.30 -7.69
N GLU A 113 -15.56 -0.82 -8.82
CA GLU A 113 -16.98 -0.89 -9.17
C GLU A 113 -17.77 -1.82 -8.25
N LEU A 114 -17.22 -3.01 -7.96
CA LEU A 114 -17.81 -3.93 -6.99
C LEU A 114 -17.86 -3.30 -5.58
N ILE A 115 -16.78 -2.66 -5.13
CA ILE A 115 -16.76 -1.93 -3.85
C ILE A 115 -17.86 -0.85 -3.82
N ALA A 116 -18.05 -0.14 -4.93
CA ALA A 116 -19.11 0.86 -5.12
C ALA A 116 -20.52 0.27 -5.27
N GLY A 117 -20.67 -1.06 -5.25
CA GLY A 117 -21.96 -1.75 -5.37
C GLY A 117 -22.53 -1.76 -6.79
N LYS A 118 -21.73 -1.48 -7.81
CA LYS A 118 -22.18 -1.52 -9.21
C LYS A 118 -22.26 -2.96 -9.72
N ASP A 119 -23.13 -3.14 -10.71
CA ASP A 119 -23.23 -4.40 -11.44
C ASP A 119 -22.06 -4.60 -12.39
N VAL A 120 -21.48 -5.79 -12.34
CA VAL A 120 -20.39 -6.28 -13.18
C VAL A 120 -20.87 -7.53 -13.91
N ILE A 121 -20.57 -7.63 -15.20
CA ILE A 121 -20.89 -8.81 -16.01
C ILE A 121 -19.88 -9.91 -15.70
N LEU A 122 -20.35 -10.98 -15.08
CA LEU A 122 -19.64 -12.25 -14.97
C LEU A 122 -19.93 -13.11 -16.20
N GLN A 123 -18.87 -13.55 -16.88
CA GLN A 123 -18.95 -14.59 -17.89
C GLN A 123 -18.03 -15.73 -17.48
N ALA A 124 -18.53 -16.95 -17.52
CA ALA A 124 -17.69 -18.12 -17.34
C ALA A 124 -18.03 -19.24 -18.32
N THR A 125 -17.00 -19.98 -18.71
CA THR A 125 -17.13 -21.23 -19.47
C THR A 125 -16.35 -22.35 -18.79
N ALA A 126 -16.81 -23.58 -19.02
CA ALA A 126 -16.25 -24.80 -18.45
C ALA A 126 -16.56 -25.99 -19.36
N LYS A 127 -15.70 -27.01 -19.30
CA LYS A 127 -15.93 -28.28 -20.03
C LYS A 127 -17.15 -29.08 -19.57
N GLY A 128 -17.65 -28.82 -18.35
CA GLY A 128 -18.71 -29.61 -17.72
C GLY A 128 -18.20 -30.92 -17.08
N THR A 129 -18.89 -31.39 -16.05
CA THR A 129 -18.65 -32.68 -15.38
C THR A 129 -19.97 -33.24 -14.83
N ASP A 130 -19.99 -34.48 -14.36
CA ASP A 130 -21.19 -35.09 -13.77
C ASP A 130 -21.73 -34.31 -12.56
N CYS A 131 -20.84 -33.72 -11.75
CA CYS A 131 -21.21 -32.90 -10.59
C CYS A 131 -21.50 -31.43 -10.94
N TYR A 132 -21.04 -30.97 -12.10
CA TYR A 132 -21.11 -29.57 -12.55
C TYR A 132 -21.51 -29.55 -14.02
N THR A 133 -22.80 -29.76 -14.27
CA THR A 133 -23.32 -30.00 -15.62
C THR A 133 -23.42 -28.73 -16.47
N ARG A 134 -23.44 -27.55 -15.84
CA ARG A 134 -23.45 -26.28 -16.58
C ARG A 134 -22.07 -25.98 -17.16
N THR A 135 -22.03 -25.66 -18.45
CA THR A 135 -20.82 -25.36 -19.21
C THR A 135 -20.64 -23.87 -19.48
N GLU A 136 -21.69 -23.06 -19.38
CA GLU A 136 -21.64 -21.62 -19.60
C GLU A 136 -22.59 -20.83 -18.67
N VAL A 137 -22.16 -19.61 -18.33
CA VAL A 137 -22.97 -18.61 -17.64
C VAL A 137 -22.56 -17.21 -18.08
N LYS A 138 -23.56 -16.33 -18.24
CA LYS A 138 -23.39 -14.88 -18.36
C LYS A 138 -24.45 -14.20 -17.50
N THR A 139 -24.04 -13.45 -16.49
CA THR A 139 -24.96 -12.80 -15.54
C THR A 139 -24.36 -11.52 -14.97
N PHE A 140 -25.18 -10.71 -14.32
CA PHE A 140 -24.71 -9.62 -13.47
C PHE A 140 -24.42 -10.12 -12.07
N ILE A 141 -23.37 -9.58 -11.47
CA ILE A 141 -23.03 -9.70 -10.05
C ILE A 141 -22.72 -8.32 -9.48
N ASN A 142 -22.86 -8.15 -8.17
CA ASN A 142 -22.35 -7.01 -7.44
C ASN A 142 -21.92 -7.45 -6.03
N ARG A 143 -21.44 -6.50 -5.21
CA ARG A 143 -21.00 -6.77 -3.83
C ARG A 143 -22.03 -7.48 -2.95
N ASN A 144 -23.33 -7.31 -3.22
CA ASN A 144 -24.41 -7.93 -2.45
C ASN A 144 -24.78 -9.33 -2.94
N THR A 145 -24.44 -9.70 -4.18
CA THR A 145 -24.80 -11.00 -4.77
C THR A 145 -23.66 -12.03 -4.72
N ILE A 146 -22.41 -11.59 -4.55
CA ILE A 146 -21.26 -12.49 -4.33
C ILE A 146 -21.18 -12.91 -2.85
N ASN A 147 -20.63 -14.08 -2.56
CA ASN A 147 -20.52 -14.60 -1.19
C ASN A 147 -19.36 -13.91 -0.44
N GLU A 148 -18.14 -14.10 -0.94
CA GLU A 148 -16.92 -13.52 -0.39
C GLU A 148 -16.31 -12.54 -1.39
N PHE A 149 -15.79 -11.44 -0.87
CA PHE A 149 -14.99 -10.48 -1.61
C PHE A 149 -13.81 -10.05 -0.74
N ILE A 150 -12.67 -10.73 -0.90
CA ILE A 150 -11.53 -10.61 0.00
C ILE A 150 -10.44 -9.88 -0.77
N MET A 151 -10.11 -8.65 -0.34
CA MET A 151 -8.95 -7.94 -0.86
C MET A 151 -7.71 -8.63 -0.30
N PHE A 152 -6.85 -9.13 -1.18
CA PHE A 152 -5.56 -9.69 -0.81
C PHE A 152 -4.47 -9.07 -1.68
N ASN A 153 -3.68 -8.21 -1.06
CA ASN A 153 -2.63 -7.48 -1.75
C ASN A 153 -1.29 -8.08 -1.35
N PRO A 154 -0.60 -8.82 -2.24
CA PRO A 154 0.65 -9.49 -1.88
C PRO A 154 1.80 -8.51 -1.60
N ARG A 155 1.68 -7.23 -1.98
CA ARG A 155 2.71 -6.21 -1.74
C ARG A 155 2.14 -4.80 -1.78
N ASN A 156 2.05 -4.17 -0.62
CA ASN A 156 1.57 -2.80 -0.42
C ASN A 156 2.48 -2.08 0.60
N ALA A 157 2.16 -0.80 0.88
CA ALA A 157 2.81 0.02 1.92
C ALA A 157 4.35 -0.04 1.88
N TYR A 158 4.94 0.14 0.70
CA TYR A 158 6.39 0.04 0.50
C TYR A 158 7.17 1.00 1.42
N GLN A 159 8.20 0.49 2.08
CA GLN A 159 9.12 1.25 2.91
C GLN A 159 10.12 2.00 2.03
N ASN A 160 9.93 3.31 1.95
CA ASN A 160 10.62 4.21 1.03
C ASN A 160 10.48 3.81 -0.44
N TYR A 161 10.81 4.71 -1.35
CA TYR A 161 10.77 4.46 -2.77
C TYR A 161 11.65 5.43 -3.53
N ASN A 162 12.08 5.06 -4.74
CA ASN A 162 12.98 5.88 -5.54
C ASN A 162 12.28 7.11 -6.16
N VAL A 163 13.07 8.15 -6.43
CA VAL A 163 12.71 9.26 -7.32
C VAL A 163 13.09 8.85 -8.74
N ALA A 164 12.13 8.92 -9.66
CA ALA A 164 12.33 8.58 -11.05
C ALA A 164 12.56 9.84 -11.90
N VAL A 165 13.65 9.84 -12.64
CA VAL A 165 13.97 10.86 -13.65
C VAL A 165 14.30 10.22 -14.99
N ASN A 166 14.48 11.03 -16.03
CA ASN A 166 14.78 10.58 -17.38
C ASN A 166 15.86 11.47 -18.01
N SER A 167 17.07 10.94 -18.16
CA SER A 167 18.19 11.65 -18.80
C SER A 167 18.07 11.74 -20.33
N THR A 168 17.27 10.87 -20.94
CA THR A 168 17.26 10.68 -22.40
C THR A 168 16.47 11.77 -23.13
N SER A 169 16.59 11.80 -24.46
CA SER A 169 15.87 12.75 -25.31
C SER A 169 14.40 12.39 -25.60
N LYS A 170 13.93 11.22 -25.14
CA LYS A 170 12.57 10.72 -25.42
C LYS A 170 11.74 10.68 -24.15
N ILE A 171 10.44 10.97 -24.27
CA ILE A 171 9.47 10.77 -23.18
C ILE A 171 9.47 9.29 -22.80
N LYS A 172 9.42 9.00 -21.49
CA LYS A 172 9.24 7.64 -20.96
C LYS A 172 7.90 7.55 -20.25
N TYR A 173 7.21 6.44 -20.51
CA TYR A 173 5.93 6.10 -19.91
C TYR A 173 6.19 4.95 -18.93
N THR A 174 5.96 5.18 -17.64
CA THR A 174 6.41 4.27 -16.58
C THR A 174 5.33 4.13 -15.50
N TYR A 175 5.50 3.17 -14.58
CA TYR A 175 4.67 3.11 -13.37
C TYR A 175 4.86 4.34 -12.47
N MET A 176 5.94 5.09 -12.66
CA MET A 176 6.18 6.37 -11.99
C MET A 176 5.52 7.53 -12.73
N GLY A 177 4.64 7.27 -13.69
CA GLY A 177 4.03 8.27 -14.56
C GLY A 177 4.92 8.66 -15.75
N ILE A 178 4.57 9.76 -16.39
CA ILE A 178 5.30 10.31 -17.53
C ILE A 178 6.58 10.99 -17.04
N LEU A 179 7.72 10.58 -17.59
CA LEU A 179 9.02 11.21 -17.35
C LEU A 179 9.47 11.94 -18.62
N LEU A 180 9.57 13.25 -18.52
CA LEU A 180 9.94 14.16 -19.60
C LEU A 180 11.44 14.06 -19.91
N PRO A 181 11.83 14.27 -21.18
CA PRO A 181 13.22 14.23 -21.61
C PRO A 181 14.15 15.14 -20.82
N SER A 182 15.44 14.82 -20.81
CA SER A 182 16.52 15.71 -20.37
C SER A 182 16.34 16.27 -18.95
N PHE A 183 15.84 15.43 -18.04
CA PHE A 183 15.46 15.75 -16.67
C PHE A 183 14.30 16.76 -16.56
N GLY A 184 13.27 16.65 -17.40
CA GLY A 184 12.15 17.62 -17.36
C GLY A 184 11.30 17.57 -16.08
N ASN A 185 11.26 16.43 -15.40
CA ASN A 185 10.60 16.25 -14.09
C ASN A 185 11.23 15.12 -13.28
N ALA A 186 10.89 15.11 -11.99
CA ALA A 186 11.22 14.08 -11.02
C ALA A 186 9.93 13.60 -10.34
N ASN A 187 9.50 12.38 -10.64
CA ASN A 187 8.33 11.80 -9.99
C ASN A 187 8.77 10.93 -8.83
N PHE A 188 8.04 10.97 -7.72
CA PHE A 188 8.42 10.23 -6.52
C PHE A 188 7.20 9.66 -5.81
N SER A 189 7.44 8.72 -4.91
CA SER A 189 6.41 8.22 -4.02
C SER A 189 6.96 8.07 -2.61
N THR A 190 6.33 8.76 -1.67
CA THR A 190 5.63 8.17 -0.53
C THR A 190 4.78 9.29 0.10
N SER A 191 4.14 9.04 1.24
CA SER A 191 3.50 10.07 2.07
C SER A 191 4.48 10.79 3.02
N GLY A 192 5.79 10.61 2.82
CA GLY A 192 6.84 11.22 3.63
C GLY A 192 6.79 10.74 5.08
N GLU A 193 6.90 11.69 6.01
CA GLU A 193 6.76 11.46 7.45
C GLU A 193 5.42 10.88 7.90
N LEU A 194 4.37 10.85 7.05
CA LEU A 194 3.16 10.09 7.34
C LEU A 194 3.28 8.59 7.06
N SER A 195 4.31 8.14 6.35
CA SER A 195 4.41 6.76 5.87
C SER A 195 4.57 5.77 7.04
N PRO A 196 3.76 4.70 7.10
CA PRO A 196 3.82 3.74 8.20
C PRO A 196 5.21 3.14 8.42
N LEU A 197 5.81 2.59 7.37
CA LEU A 197 7.08 1.86 7.51
C LEU A 197 8.29 2.78 7.65
N LEU A 198 8.14 4.10 7.46
CA LEU A 198 9.19 5.07 7.76
C LEU A 198 9.18 5.50 9.25
N ASN A 199 8.02 5.38 9.91
CA ASN A 199 7.87 5.64 11.35
C ASN A 199 8.17 4.41 12.23
N ASP A 200 8.17 3.21 11.65
CA ASP A 200 8.64 1.97 12.27
C ASP A 200 9.68 1.27 11.35
N PRO A 201 10.88 1.85 11.19
CA PRO A 201 11.84 1.43 10.16
C PRO A 201 12.35 -0.01 10.36
N GLU A 202 12.38 -0.49 11.61
CA GLU A 202 12.80 -1.85 11.96
C GLU A 202 11.64 -2.84 12.11
N LEU A 203 10.39 -2.40 11.85
CA LEU A 203 9.16 -3.21 11.95
C LEU A 203 8.98 -3.82 13.35
N ARG A 204 9.25 -3.01 14.39
CA ARG A 204 9.18 -3.42 15.80
C ARG A 204 7.74 -3.67 16.27
N THR A 205 6.78 -3.00 15.65
CA THR A 205 5.35 -3.02 15.99
C THR A 205 4.45 -3.54 14.87
N ILE A 206 5.00 -3.65 13.65
CA ILE A 206 4.27 -4.08 12.45
C ILE A 206 4.75 -5.49 12.07
N GLY A 207 3.86 -6.47 12.20
CA GLY A 207 4.10 -7.86 11.84
C GLY A 207 2.82 -8.59 11.48
N ILE A 208 2.85 -9.91 11.45
CA ILE A 208 1.68 -10.74 11.12
C ILE A 208 0.58 -10.49 12.15
N GLY A 209 -0.64 -10.22 11.69
CA GLY A 209 -1.79 -9.99 12.54
C GLY A 209 -1.94 -8.55 13.05
N THR A 210 -1.01 -7.65 12.72
CA THR A 210 -1.18 -6.21 13.03
C THR A 210 -2.48 -5.70 12.39
N ARG A 211 -3.41 -5.22 13.22
CA ARG A 211 -4.68 -4.64 12.81
C ARG A 211 -4.45 -3.24 12.21
N ILE A 212 -5.05 -3.00 11.06
CA ILE A 212 -4.85 -1.77 10.27
C ILE A 212 -6.18 -1.22 9.74
N LEU A 213 -6.16 0.02 9.28
CA LEU A 213 -7.19 0.58 8.42
C LEU A 213 -6.78 0.33 6.95
N PHE A 214 -7.56 -0.43 6.20
CA PHE A 214 -7.25 -0.85 4.84
C PHE A 214 -8.46 -0.59 3.93
N GLY A 215 -8.29 0.29 2.94
CA GLY A 215 -9.39 0.68 2.05
C GLY A 215 -10.58 1.35 2.76
N GLY A 216 -10.37 1.92 3.96
CA GLY A 216 -11.43 2.50 4.80
C GLY A 216 -12.15 1.50 5.72
N ALA A 217 -11.76 0.23 5.72
CA ALA A 217 -12.28 -0.81 6.61
C ALA A 217 -11.18 -1.35 7.53
N VAL A 218 -11.56 -2.18 8.50
CA VAL A 218 -10.57 -2.95 9.26
C VAL A 218 -9.93 -4.00 8.34
N GLY A 219 -8.61 -4.07 8.36
CA GLY A 219 -7.83 -5.12 7.72
C GLY A 219 -6.67 -5.56 8.60
N TYR A 220 -5.85 -6.45 8.06
CA TYR A 220 -4.71 -7.01 8.77
C TYR A 220 -3.49 -7.15 7.86
N VAL A 221 -2.33 -7.08 8.49
CA VAL A 221 -1.08 -7.51 7.87
C VAL A 221 -1.05 -9.04 7.87
N ALA A 222 -1.14 -9.63 6.67
CA ALA A 222 -1.17 -11.08 6.48
C ALA A 222 0.25 -11.68 6.47
N TRP A 223 1.23 -10.96 5.94
CA TRP A 223 2.63 -11.39 5.80
C TRP A 223 3.55 -10.20 5.47
N HIS A 224 4.85 -10.44 5.33
CA HIS A 224 5.82 -9.42 4.90
C HIS A 224 5.66 -9.01 3.43
N GLY A 225 4.92 -9.78 2.62
CA GLY A 225 4.69 -9.48 1.21
C GLY A 225 5.86 -9.76 0.26
N THR A 226 5.59 -9.65 -1.05
CA THR A 226 6.59 -9.92 -2.09
C THR A 226 7.58 -8.76 -2.24
N GLN A 227 8.77 -9.07 -2.75
CA GLN A 227 9.91 -8.14 -2.83
C GLN A 227 10.30 -7.48 -1.50
N PHE A 228 9.94 -8.09 -0.37
CA PHE A 228 10.36 -7.65 0.94
C PHE A 228 11.89 -7.74 1.07
N ASN A 229 12.56 -6.61 1.30
CA ASN A 229 14.01 -6.58 1.42
C ASN A 229 14.49 -5.59 2.48
N THR A 230 14.78 -6.07 3.69
CA THR A 230 15.33 -5.26 4.81
C THR A 230 16.85 -5.07 4.74
N GLY A 231 17.54 -5.63 3.74
CA GLY A 231 18.99 -5.56 3.60
C GLY A 231 19.49 -4.29 2.90
N LYS A 232 18.62 -3.29 2.73
CA LYS A 232 18.93 -2.04 2.04
C LYS A 232 19.79 -1.11 2.90
N PRO A 233 20.65 -0.28 2.29
CA PRO A 233 21.38 0.74 3.02
C PRO A 233 20.44 1.69 3.77
N VAL A 234 20.85 2.11 4.95
CA VAL A 234 20.15 3.10 5.79
C VAL A 234 20.97 4.38 5.89
N ASN A 235 20.32 5.51 6.13
CA ASN A 235 20.98 6.77 6.44
C ASN A 235 21.37 6.85 7.93
N GLU A 236 21.94 7.98 8.34
CA GLU A 236 22.37 8.23 9.74
C GLU A 236 21.21 8.20 10.76
N HIS A 237 19.96 8.34 10.30
CA HIS A 237 18.77 8.24 11.14
C HIS A 237 18.22 6.82 11.21
N GLY A 238 18.84 5.84 10.56
CA GLY A 238 18.36 4.45 10.51
C GLY A 238 17.20 4.24 9.54
N VAL A 239 16.93 5.19 8.65
CA VAL A 239 15.87 5.09 7.63
C VAL A 239 16.47 4.52 6.34
N PRO A 240 15.87 3.49 5.72
CA PRO A 240 16.34 2.97 4.43
C PRO A 240 16.34 4.05 3.36
N VAL A 241 17.39 4.16 2.54
CA VAL A 241 17.50 5.21 1.48
C VAL A 241 16.92 4.80 0.12
N GLY A 242 16.15 3.71 0.09
CA GLY A 242 15.52 3.17 -1.10
C GLY A 242 14.48 2.12 -0.74
N ASN A 243 13.84 1.56 -1.76
CA ASN A 243 12.74 0.61 -1.61
C ASN A 243 13.16 -0.64 -0.80
N SER A 244 12.61 -0.81 0.41
CA SER A 244 13.03 -1.80 1.41
C SER A 244 11.91 -2.80 1.74
N ALA A 245 11.34 -2.76 2.95
CA ALA A 245 10.23 -3.61 3.36
C ALA A 245 8.91 -3.31 2.62
N THR A 246 8.01 -4.28 2.62
CA THR A 246 6.65 -4.21 2.08
C THR A 246 5.71 -4.92 3.05
N LEU A 247 4.40 -4.91 2.78
CA LEU A 247 3.42 -5.69 3.55
C LEU A 247 2.49 -6.44 2.60
N ALA A 248 2.15 -7.68 2.93
CA ALA A 248 0.97 -8.35 2.39
C ALA A 248 -0.24 -8.00 3.26
N LEU A 249 -1.30 -7.52 2.64
CA LEU A 249 -2.49 -7.02 3.34
C LEU A 249 -3.72 -7.86 2.98
N ILE A 250 -4.56 -8.11 3.96
CA ILE A 250 -5.84 -8.81 3.79
C ILE A 250 -6.97 -8.02 4.45
N GLY A 251 -8.14 -7.99 3.82
CA GLY A 251 -9.33 -7.36 4.38
C GLY A 251 -10.60 -7.73 3.62
N ASP A 252 -11.74 -7.48 4.25
CA ASP A 252 -13.04 -7.65 3.62
C ASP A 252 -13.29 -6.48 2.65
N ALA A 253 -13.19 -6.76 1.35
CA ALA A 253 -13.39 -5.77 0.30
C ALA A 253 -14.85 -5.34 0.21
N LYS A 254 -15.80 -6.11 0.77
CA LYS A 254 -17.15 -5.60 0.95
C LYS A 254 -17.04 -4.35 1.81
N GLN A 255 -16.53 -4.39 3.02
CA GLN A 255 -16.56 -3.22 3.93
C GLN A 255 -15.75 -1.99 3.48
N MET A 256 -14.96 -2.08 2.41
CA MET A 256 -14.14 -0.99 1.91
C MET A 256 -14.95 0.13 1.26
N SER A 257 -14.28 1.27 1.05
CA SER A 257 -14.81 2.45 0.37
C SER A 257 -14.01 2.75 -0.88
N ASN A 258 -14.71 3.05 -1.97
CA ASN A 258 -14.09 3.55 -3.19
C ASN A 258 -13.48 4.95 -3.00
N ARG A 259 -13.59 5.58 -1.83
CA ARG A 259 -12.80 6.76 -1.45
C ARG A 259 -11.31 6.42 -1.32
N PHE A 260 -11.01 5.22 -0.82
CA PHE A 260 -9.67 4.76 -0.45
C PHE A 260 -9.17 3.58 -1.29
N ILE A 261 -10.01 3.08 -2.20
CA ILE A 261 -9.63 2.16 -3.28
C ILE A 261 -10.06 2.80 -4.60
N LYS A 262 -9.09 3.19 -5.44
CA LYS A 262 -9.34 3.90 -6.70
C LYS A 262 -8.59 3.27 -7.85
N ALA A 263 -9.28 2.95 -8.93
CA ALA A 263 -8.65 2.54 -10.17
C ALA A 263 -7.90 3.71 -10.81
N ALA A 264 -6.83 3.39 -11.54
CA ALA A 264 -6.08 4.35 -12.33
C ALA A 264 -5.56 3.70 -13.60
N TYR A 265 -5.31 4.54 -14.61
CA TYR A 265 -4.57 4.16 -15.80
C TYR A 265 -3.40 5.12 -15.97
N PHE A 266 -2.18 4.58 -16.01
CA PHE A 266 -0.99 5.33 -16.35
C PHE A 266 -0.78 5.22 -17.85
N GLU A 267 -0.80 6.38 -18.53
CA GLU A 267 -0.66 6.49 -19.99
C GLU A 267 0.47 5.60 -20.53
N LYS A 268 0.13 4.65 -21.42
CA LYS A 268 1.04 3.68 -22.06
C LYS A 268 1.82 2.76 -21.11
N TYR A 269 1.55 2.81 -19.81
CA TYR A 269 2.09 1.86 -18.83
C TYR A 269 1.05 0.81 -18.45
N GLY A 270 -0.20 1.23 -18.17
CA GLY A 270 -1.31 0.32 -17.91
C GLY A 270 -2.12 0.64 -16.66
N VAL A 271 -3.04 -0.28 -16.35
CA VAL A 271 -3.94 -0.21 -15.20
C VAL A 271 -3.17 -0.37 -13.89
N SER A 272 -3.57 0.40 -12.89
CA SER A 272 -3.07 0.32 -11.52
C SER A 272 -4.20 0.67 -10.54
N MET A 273 -3.91 0.57 -9.24
CA MET A 273 -4.88 0.87 -8.19
C MET A 273 -4.24 1.71 -7.10
N PHE A 274 -4.86 2.81 -6.75
CA PHE A 274 -4.54 3.57 -5.55
C PHE A 274 -5.19 2.92 -4.34
N VAL A 275 -4.38 2.71 -3.31
CA VAL A 275 -4.80 1.98 -2.11
C VAL A 275 -4.45 2.79 -0.86
N GLY A 276 -5.45 2.99 0.00
CA GLY A 276 -5.32 3.63 1.29
C GLY A 276 -5.02 2.64 2.41
N VAL A 277 -3.96 2.91 3.17
CA VAL A 277 -3.56 2.10 4.32
C VAL A 277 -3.22 3.04 5.48
N GLY A 278 -3.84 2.84 6.64
CA GLY A 278 -3.52 3.49 7.90
C GLY A 278 -3.04 2.46 8.92
N ILE A 279 -1.93 2.74 9.59
CA ILE A 279 -1.35 1.82 10.58
C ILE A 279 -1.07 2.60 11.87
N PRO A 280 -1.58 2.15 13.02
CA PRO A 280 -1.23 2.74 14.30
C PRO A 280 0.10 2.19 14.79
N ILE A 281 0.98 3.06 15.26
CA ILE A 281 2.25 2.70 15.89
C ILE A 281 2.11 2.98 17.40
N PRO A 282 2.05 1.94 18.26
CA PRO A 282 2.08 2.13 19.70
C PRO A 282 3.45 2.62 20.13
N VAL A 283 3.54 3.69 20.91
CA VAL A 283 4.83 4.24 21.33
C VAL A 283 5.34 3.48 22.56
N LEU A 284 6.02 2.35 22.36
CA LEU A 284 6.38 1.41 23.44
C LEU A 284 7.55 1.87 24.32
N ASP A 285 8.46 2.68 23.80
CA ASP A 285 9.63 3.23 24.50
C ASP A 285 10.12 4.55 23.86
N ASP A 286 11.14 5.14 24.47
CA ASP A 286 11.77 6.39 24.02
C ASP A 286 12.51 6.24 22.68
N ASP A 287 13.05 5.06 22.37
CA ASP A 287 13.60 4.80 21.04
C ASP A 287 12.51 4.83 19.96
N LEU A 288 11.37 4.16 20.20
CA LEU A 288 10.26 4.19 19.26
C LEU A 288 9.66 5.60 19.14
N ALA A 289 9.59 6.36 20.24
CA ALA A 289 9.20 7.77 20.22
C ALA A 289 10.10 8.63 19.31
N LYS A 290 11.41 8.34 19.27
CA LYS A 290 12.35 8.97 18.34
C LYS A 290 12.10 8.57 16.89
N ARG A 291 11.72 7.32 16.62
CA ARG A 291 11.43 6.84 15.25
C ARG A 291 10.19 7.50 14.67
N VAL A 292 9.12 7.60 15.46
CA VAL A 292 7.84 8.21 15.03
C VAL A 292 7.88 9.74 14.96
N SER A 293 8.96 10.37 15.43
CA SER A 293 9.20 11.81 15.29
C SER A 293 10.05 12.17 14.07
N VAL A 294 10.28 11.22 13.15
CA VAL A 294 11.03 11.47 11.92
C VAL A 294 10.33 12.54 11.07
N CYS A 295 11.09 13.47 10.52
CA CYS A 295 10.57 14.52 9.63
C CYS A 295 11.13 14.39 8.22
N ASN A 296 10.45 14.99 7.23
CA ASN A 296 10.78 14.81 5.80
C ASN A 296 12.24 15.10 5.42
N ARG A 297 12.92 16.05 6.09
CA ARG A 297 14.35 16.37 5.87
C ARG A 297 15.31 15.25 6.32
N GLN A 298 14.84 14.34 7.16
CA GLN A 298 15.59 13.19 7.69
C GLN A 298 15.32 11.91 6.89
N ILE A 299 14.38 11.95 5.95
CA ILE A 299 14.02 10.83 5.10
C ILE A 299 14.67 11.08 3.75
N GLU A 300 15.71 10.31 3.44
CA GLU A 300 16.41 10.39 2.16
C GLU A 300 15.95 9.29 1.21
N THR A 301 16.06 9.54 -0.09
CA THR A 301 15.82 8.55 -1.13
C THR A 301 16.77 8.72 -2.32
N ASN A 302 16.86 7.70 -3.17
CA ASN A 302 17.69 7.68 -4.36
C ASN A 302 17.00 8.34 -5.56
N ILE A 303 17.75 9.15 -6.29
CA ILE A 303 17.40 9.61 -7.64
C ILE A 303 17.92 8.57 -8.64
N ILE A 304 16.99 7.95 -9.37
CA ILE A 304 17.27 6.88 -10.32
C ILE A 304 16.88 7.32 -11.73
N ASP A 305 17.76 7.08 -12.70
CA ASP A 305 17.46 7.30 -14.11
C ASP A 305 16.68 6.12 -14.70
N TYR A 306 15.38 6.31 -14.90
CA TYR A 306 14.52 5.34 -15.57
C TYR A 306 14.65 5.45 -17.10
N GLY A 307 15.22 6.54 -17.61
CA GLY A 307 15.41 6.79 -19.03
C GLY A 307 16.47 5.91 -19.66
N SER A 308 17.58 5.68 -18.94
CA SER A 308 18.76 4.95 -19.43
C SER A 308 18.50 3.46 -19.67
N GLY A 309 17.47 2.88 -19.04
CA GLY A 309 17.16 1.44 -19.12
C GLY A 309 17.91 0.57 -18.11
N ASN A 310 18.95 1.12 -17.47
CA ASN A 310 19.77 0.39 -16.48
C ASN A 310 19.47 0.80 -15.03
N PHE A 311 18.53 1.73 -14.81
CA PHE A 311 18.15 2.23 -13.48
C PHE A 311 19.36 2.77 -12.69
N GLU A 312 20.14 3.63 -13.35
CA GLU A 312 21.38 4.19 -12.79
C GLU A 312 21.08 5.09 -11.57
N LEU A 313 21.86 4.93 -10.49
CA LEU A 313 21.82 5.80 -9.33
C LEU A 313 22.56 7.11 -9.62
N LEU A 314 21.83 8.22 -9.61
CA LEU A 314 22.39 9.54 -9.90
C LEU A 314 22.69 10.37 -8.65
N GLY A 315 22.10 10.02 -7.49
CA GLY A 315 22.29 10.76 -6.25
C GLY A 315 21.23 10.45 -5.21
N ARG A 316 21.24 11.24 -4.13
CA ARG A 316 20.24 11.18 -3.04
C ARG A 316 19.61 12.54 -2.80
N ILE A 317 18.40 12.52 -2.28
CA ILE A 317 17.65 13.73 -1.91
C ILE A 317 16.67 13.44 -0.78
N ASP A 318 16.37 14.43 0.04
CA ASP A 318 15.40 14.33 1.12
C ASP A 318 13.96 14.65 0.66
N TYR A 319 12.97 14.17 1.41
CA TYR A 319 11.56 14.38 1.06
C TYR A 319 11.09 15.83 1.27
N GLU A 320 11.73 16.64 2.13
CA GLU A 320 11.36 18.05 2.30
C GLU A 320 11.65 18.84 1.02
N SER A 321 12.83 18.63 0.44
CA SER A 321 13.22 19.13 -0.88
C SER A 321 12.26 18.67 -1.97
N LEU A 322 11.86 17.39 -1.98
CA LEU A 322 10.90 16.86 -2.97
C LEU A 322 9.50 17.49 -2.82
N PHE A 323 9.01 17.67 -1.60
CA PHE A 323 7.69 18.26 -1.35
C PHE A 323 7.65 19.78 -1.58
N SER A 324 8.80 20.45 -1.70
CA SER A 324 8.88 21.87 -2.13
C SER A 324 8.36 22.11 -3.55
N GLY A 325 8.24 21.05 -4.37
CA GLY A 325 7.72 21.09 -5.74
C GLY A 325 8.79 21.36 -6.82
N LYS A 326 10.02 21.72 -6.44
CA LYS A 326 11.14 21.92 -7.37
C LYS A 326 12.49 21.62 -6.71
N ILE A 327 13.39 20.98 -7.45
CA ILE A 327 14.75 20.69 -6.98
C ILE A 327 15.80 21.15 -8.00
N SER A 328 17.01 21.41 -7.52
CA SER A 328 18.17 21.68 -8.38
C SER A 328 18.94 20.38 -8.61
N PHE A 329 19.02 19.93 -9.85
CA PHE A 329 19.68 18.67 -10.22
C PHE A 329 20.44 18.86 -11.53
N ASN A 330 21.73 18.51 -11.57
CA ASN A 330 22.63 18.73 -12.71
C ASN A 330 22.60 20.18 -13.25
N GLY A 331 22.62 21.17 -12.35
CA GLY A 331 22.57 22.60 -12.71
C GLY A 331 21.23 23.08 -13.27
N LYS A 332 20.21 22.23 -13.31
CA LYS A 332 18.85 22.55 -13.81
C LYS A 332 17.85 22.54 -12.66
N LYS A 333 16.83 23.41 -12.75
CA LYS A 333 15.66 23.35 -11.89
C LYS A 333 14.62 22.43 -12.51
N ILE A 334 14.24 21.37 -11.81
CA ILE A 334 13.30 20.36 -12.29
C ILE A 334 12.09 20.31 -11.36
N ARG A 335 10.89 20.11 -11.91
CA ARG A 335 9.66 20.00 -11.11
C ARG A 335 9.59 18.63 -10.46
N THR A 336 9.20 18.59 -9.19
CA THR A 336 8.94 17.34 -8.48
C THR A 336 7.44 17.09 -8.37
N ALA A 337 7.02 15.83 -8.51
CA ALA A 337 5.61 15.45 -8.45
C ALA A 337 5.44 14.15 -7.62
N PRO A 338 4.68 14.21 -6.51
CA PRO A 338 4.34 13.01 -5.76
C PRO A 338 3.25 12.23 -6.49
N LEU A 339 3.41 10.91 -6.58
CA LEU A 339 2.36 10.00 -7.04
C LEU A 339 1.39 9.64 -5.91
N SER A 340 1.84 9.71 -4.67
CA SER A 340 1.00 9.51 -3.49
C SER A 340 0.23 10.79 -3.16
N SER A 341 -1.03 10.67 -2.74
CA SER A 341 -1.81 11.82 -2.26
C SER A 341 -1.63 11.99 -0.76
N VAL A 342 -0.78 12.94 -0.37
CA VAL A 342 -0.59 13.32 1.04
C VAL A 342 -1.90 13.80 1.67
N LYS A 343 -2.75 14.50 0.89
CA LYS A 343 -4.07 14.94 1.35
C LYS A 343 -4.96 13.77 1.78
N VAL A 344 -5.01 12.70 0.97
CA VAL A 344 -5.82 11.52 1.30
C VAL A 344 -5.15 10.68 2.39
N ALA A 345 -3.81 10.62 2.44
CA ALA A 345 -3.10 9.99 3.56
C ALA A 345 -3.44 10.67 4.90
N ARG A 346 -3.48 12.01 4.98
CA ARG A 346 -3.92 12.74 6.18
C ARG A 346 -5.33 12.36 6.60
N GLU A 347 -6.27 12.32 5.66
CA GLU A 347 -7.66 11.89 5.91
C GLU A 347 -7.71 10.48 6.52
N ILE A 348 -6.93 9.53 6.00
CA ILE A 348 -6.85 8.16 6.54
C ILE A 348 -6.25 8.16 7.96
N ALA A 349 -5.17 8.92 8.21
CA ALA A 349 -4.54 9.02 9.52
C ALA A 349 -5.48 9.65 10.57
N ASP A 350 -6.28 10.63 10.16
CA ASP A 350 -7.29 11.28 11.01
C ASP A 350 -8.48 10.36 11.30
N ILE A 351 -8.95 9.59 10.32
CA ILE A 351 -9.98 8.56 10.54
C ILE A 351 -9.48 7.54 11.56
N LEU A 352 -8.27 7.00 11.35
CA LEU A 352 -7.68 6.04 12.28
C LEU A 352 -7.51 6.64 13.68
N LYS A 353 -7.06 7.89 13.78
CA LYS A 353 -6.91 8.62 15.05
C LYS A 353 -8.24 8.72 15.77
N LYS A 354 -9.31 9.06 15.05
CA LYS A 354 -10.68 9.15 15.59
C LYS A 354 -11.17 7.79 16.08
N GLU A 355 -11.06 6.74 15.27
CA GLU A 355 -11.50 5.38 15.64
C GLU A 355 -10.80 4.86 16.91
N ILE A 356 -9.51 5.15 17.07
CA ILE A 356 -8.75 4.78 18.27
C ILE A 356 -9.17 5.64 19.46
N SER A 357 -9.25 6.96 19.30
CA SER A 357 -9.61 7.88 20.40
C SER A 357 -11.03 7.62 20.93
N GLU A 358 -11.93 7.14 20.07
CA GLU A 358 -13.32 6.80 20.43
C GLU A 358 -13.49 5.33 20.86
N GLY A 359 -12.41 4.58 21.05
CA GLY A 359 -12.44 3.21 21.58
C GLY A 359 -13.05 2.16 20.63
N ARG A 360 -13.14 2.46 19.33
CA ARG A 360 -13.65 1.54 18.28
C ARG A 360 -12.55 0.74 17.59
N PHE A 361 -11.31 1.20 17.71
CA PHE A 361 -10.13 0.53 17.17
C PHE A 361 -9.11 0.31 18.28
N TYR A 362 -8.86 -0.97 18.58
CA TYR A 362 -7.85 -1.41 19.54
C TYR A 362 -6.63 -1.95 18.80
N LEU A 363 -5.47 -1.77 19.42
CA LEU A 363 -4.19 -2.22 18.90
C LEU A 363 -4.02 -3.72 19.15
N THR A 364 -3.25 -4.37 18.29
CA THR A 364 -2.95 -5.80 18.39
C THR A 364 -1.45 -6.00 18.43
N GLU A 365 -0.99 -6.91 19.29
CA GLU A 365 0.39 -7.39 19.20
C GLU A 365 0.56 -8.20 17.92
N PRO A 366 1.70 -8.07 17.21
CA PRO A 366 2.02 -8.97 16.12
C PRO A 366 2.11 -10.41 16.62
N VAL A 367 1.42 -11.33 15.94
CA VAL A 367 1.52 -12.77 16.18
C VAL A 367 2.94 -13.26 15.90
N ALA A 368 3.59 -12.69 14.89
CA ALA A 368 5.00 -12.90 14.60
C ALA A 368 5.59 -11.67 13.89
N LEU A 369 6.85 -11.38 14.19
CA LEU A 369 7.64 -10.37 13.49
C LEU A 369 8.25 -10.96 12.21
N PHE A 370 8.69 -10.08 11.31
CA PHE A 370 9.25 -10.48 10.03
C PHE A 370 10.74 -10.85 10.11
N PRO A 371 11.21 -11.81 9.31
CA PRO A 371 12.63 -12.13 9.23
C PRO A 371 13.41 -10.96 8.61
N ARG A 372 14.70 -10.84 8.93
CA ARG A 372 15.61 -10.00 8.15
C ARG A 372 16.04 -10.73 6.89
N THR A 373 16.15 -9.99 5.79
CA THR A 373 16.59 -10.50 4.49
C THR A 373 17.89 -9.82 4.04
N THR A 374 18.71 -10.51 3.25
CA THR A 374 19.95 -9.96 2.67
C THR A 374 19.80 -9.51 1.21
N GLY A 375 18.73 -9.91 0.53
CA GLY A 375 18.51 -9.58 -0.88
C GLY A 375 17.30 -10.32 -1.49
N LEU A 376 17.10 -10.12 -2.79
CA LEU A 376 16.11 -10.84 -3.59
C LEU A 376 16.83 -11.65 -4.66
N ASN A 377 16.29 -12.83 -4.99
CA ASN A 377 16.79 -13.62 -6.11
C ASN A 377 16.48 -12.90 -7.44
N SER A 378 17.40 -13.00 -8.39
CA SER A 378 17.19 -12.58 -9.78
C SER A 378 16.78 -13.78 -10.62
N LEU A 379 15.85 -13.56 -11.56
CA LEU A 379 15.52 -14.58 -12.56
C LEU A 379 16.66 -14.65 -13.59
N GLU A 380 17.32 -15.80 -13.67
CA GLU A 380 18.32 -16.07 -14.71
C GLU A 380 17.66 -16.76 -15.91
N ILE A 381 17.84 -16.19 -17.10
CA ILE A 381 17.40 -16.81 -18.35
C ILE A 381 18.40 -17.90 -18.70
N ARG A 382 17.98 -19.16 -18.54
CA ARG A 382 18.83 -20.35 -18.68
C ARG A 382 18.44 -21.28 -19.84
N ILE A 383 17.45 -20.89 -20.64
CA ILE A 383 16.98 -21.63 -21.83
C ILE A 383 17.00 -20.75 -23.06
#